data_AF-A0A0F4R870-F1
#
_entry.id   AF-A0A0F4R870-F1
#
_cell.length_a   1.000
_cell.length_b   1.000
_cell.length_c   1.000
_cell.angle_alpha   90.00
_cell.angle_beta   90.00
_cell.angle_gamma   90.00
#
_symmetry.space_group_name_H-M   'P 1'
#
loop_
_entity.id
_entity.type
_entity.pdbx_description
1 polymer ?
#
loop_
_entity_poly.entity_id
_entity_poly.type
_entity_poly.pdbx_seq_one_letter_code
_entity_poly.pdbx_strand_id
1 'polypeptide(L)'
;MSYMMVGTYGPFSSSLDDRAMTCFKEATAHFDNVQYTPVAVATQVVSGTNYAFFCDAKESDSQTLYSAMITIFKPLDGVAGIMDIEKLSD
;
A
#
# COMPACT_ATOMS: atom_id res chain seq x y z
N MET A 1 -5.57 16.89 -17.01
CA MET A 1 -5.91 17.27 -15.63
C MET A 1 -6.89 16.24 -15.10
N SER A 2 -6.43 15.33 -14.23
CA SER A 2 -7.28 14.33 -13.56
C SER A 2 -7.97 14.99 -12.35
N TYR A 3 -9.30 15.03 -12.35
CA TYR A 3 -10.09 15.52 -11.22
C TYR A 3 -9.99 14.50 -10.08
N MET A 4 -9.23 14.81 -9.02
CA MET A 4 -9.24 13.99 -7.81
C MET A 4 -10.51 14.33 -7.01
N MET A 5 -11.50 13.45 -7.01
CA MET A 5 -12.68 13.60 -6.17
C MET A 5 -12.34 13.13 -4.75
N VAL A 6 -12.72 13.92 -3.74
CA VAL A 6 -12.57 13.53 -2.34
C VAL A 6 -13.39 12.26 -2.10
N GLY A 7 -12.80 11.26 -1.45
CA GLY A 7 -13.48 10.00 -1.16
C GLY A 7 -13.35 8.92 -2.23
N THR A 8 -12.63 9.13 -3.33
CA THR A 8 -12.23 8.05 -4.26
C THR A 8 -10.71 7.93 -4.34
N TYR A 9 -10.20 6.74 -4.65
CA TYR A 9 -8.77 6.61 -4.99
C TYR A 9 -8.46 7.40 -6.26
N GLY A 10 -7.35 8.13 -6.22
CA GLY A 10 -6.72 8.68 -7.40
C GLY A 10 -6.17 7.58 -8.32
N PRO A 11 -5.65 7.94 -9.49
CA PRO A 11 -5.01 6.97 -10.37
C PRO A 11 -3.78 6.37 -9.67
N PHE A 12 -3.47 5.12 -9.99
CA PHE A 12 -2.21 4.53 -9.60
C PHE A 12 -1.05 5.30 -10.24
N SER A 13 -0.02 5.52 -9.45
CA SER A 13 1.25 6.07 -9.90
C SER A 13 2.38 5.14 -9.49
N SER A 14 3.36 4.96 -10.37
CA SER A 14 4.64 4.33 -10.03
C SER A 14 5.57 5.27 -9.24
N SER A 15 5.18 6.53 -9.05
CA SER A 15 5.92 7.47 -8.21
C SER A 15 5.64 7.18 -6.73
N LEU A 16 6.45 6.33 -6.12
CA LEU A 16 6.45 6.05 -4.69
C LEU A 16 7.17 7.19 -3.94
N ASP A 17 6.41 8.21 -3.54
CA ASP A 17 6.96 9.34 -2.79
C ASP A 17 7.40 8.94 -1.36
N ASP A 18 8.24 9.78 -0.74
CA ASP A 18 8.80 9.50 0.59
C ASP A 18 7.72 9.25 1.65
N ARG A 19 6.57 9.91 1.52
CA ARG A 19 5.43 9.77 2.43
C ARG A 19 4.77 8.40 2.28
N ALA A 20 4.45 7.98 1.05
CA ALA A 20 3.91 6.65 0.79
C ALA A 20 4.90 5.57 1.25
N MET A 21 6.18 5.72 0.92
CA MET A 21 7.20 4.74 1.31
C MET A 21 7.40 4.66 2.83
N THR A 22 7.32 5.78 3.54
CA THR A 22 7.39 5.81 5.01
C THR A 22 6.17 5.10 5.60
N CYS A 23 4.95 5.40 5.12
CA CYS A 23 3.74 4.72 5.58
C CYS A 23 3.79 3.22 5.30
N PHE A 24 4.29 2.84 4.12
CA PHE A 24 4.46 1.44 3.73
C PHE A 24 5.41 0.71 4.67
N LYS A 25 6.58 1.28 4.96
CA LYS A 25 7.56 0.69 5.88
C LYS A 25 7.03 0.60 7.31
N GLU A 26 6.39 1.65 7.81
CA GLU A 26 5.74 1.65 9.12
C GLU A 26 4.73 0.49 9.24
N ALA A 27 3.87 0.31 8.23
CA ALA A 27 2.80 -0.67 8.27
C ALA A 27 3.27 -2.11 8.00
N THR A 28 4.30 -2.30 7.17
CA THR A 28 4.80 -3.63 6.79
C THR A 28 5.95 -4.15 7.66
N ALA A 29 6.48 -3.34 8.60
CA ALA A 29 7.59 -3.71 9.48
C ALA A 29 7.35 -4.96 10.35
N HIS A 30 6.09 -5.40 10.49
CA HIS A 30 5.71 -6.53 11.33
C HIS A 30 5.49 -7.84 10.53
N PHE A 31 5.72 -7.85 9.22
CA PHE A 31 5.50 -9.02 8.35
C PHE A 31 6.82 -9.65 7.93
N ASP A 32 7.33 -10.58 8.74
CA ASP A 32 8.62 -11.26 8.48
C ASP A 32 8.52 -12.44 7.51
N ASN A 33 7.32 -12.99 7.32
CA ASN A 33 7.08 -14.19 6.52
C ASN A 33 6.91 -13.91 5.01
N VAL A 34 6.53 -12.68 4.65
CA VAL A 34 6.30 -12.26 3.27
C VAL A 34 6.98 -10.93 3.01
N GLN A 35 7.86 -10.90 2.02
CA GLN A 35 8.47 -9.68 1.55
C GLN A 35 7.54 -9.01 0.52
N TYR A 36 6.97 -7.86 0.88
CA TYR A 36 6.18 -7.03 -0.03
C TYR A 36 7.04 -5.91 -0.64
N THR A 37 7.08 -5.84 -1.97
CA THR A 37 7.78 -4.78 -2.71
C THR A 37 6.75 -3.93 -3.44
N PRO A 38 6.55 -2.65 -3.06
CA PRO A 38 5.56 -1.80 -3.71
C PRO A 38 6.02 -1.42 -5.12
N VAL A 39 5.10 -1.54 -6.09
CA VAL A 39 5.33 -1.24 -7.51
C VAL A 39 4.57 0.03 -7.91
N ALA A 40 3.36 0.20 -7.40
CA ALA A 40 2.54 1.38 -7.63
C ALA A 40 1.69 1.73 -6.40
N VAL A 41 1.30 2.99 -6.28
CA VAL A 41 0.45 3.48 -5.20
C VAL A 41 -0.69 4.33 -5.75
N ALA A 42 -1.88 4.13 -5.20
CA ALA A 42 -3.01 5.04 -5.31
C ALA A 42 -3.30 5.65 -3.94
N THR A 43 -3.75 6.91 -3.91
CA THR A 43 -4.07 7.60 -2.66
C THR A 43 -5.51 8.08 -2.66
N GLN A 44 -6.13 8.10 -1.48
CA GLN A 44 -7.46 8.63 -1.26
C GLN A 44 -7.42 9.51 -0.01
N VAL A 45 -7.83 10.77 -0.16
CA VAL A 45 -7.91 11.73 0.95
C VAL A 45 -9.22 11.51 1.70
N VAL A 46 -9.11 11.32 3.01
CA VAL A 46 -10.20 11.14 3.98
C VAL A 46 -9.90 12.02 5.23
N SER A 47 -10.33 11.64 6.43
CA SER A 47 -9.81 12.20 7.70
C SER A 47 -8.40 11.66 8.01
N GLY A 48 -7.48 11.86 7.06
CA GLY A 48 -6.21 11.16 6.93
C GLY A 48 -5.98 10.78 5.47
N THR A 49 -5.16 9.77 5.22
CA THR A 49 -4.87 9.29 3.88
C THR A 49 -4.93 7.77 3.84
N ASN A 50 -5.75 7.23 2.95
CA ASN A 50 -5.65 5.84 2.55
C ASN A 50 -4.64 5.72 1.41
N TYR A 51 -3.73 4.76 1.54
CA TYR A 51 -2.78 4.37 0.51
C TYR A 51 -3.10 2.94 0.08
N ALA A 52 -3.20 2.73 -1.22
CA ALA A 52 -3.40 1.40 -1.78
C ALA A 52 -2.21 1.06 -2.67
N PHE A 53 -1.41 0.09 -2.21
CA PHE A 53 -0.18 -0.32 -2.85
C PHE A 53 -0.39 -1.60 -3.64
N PHE A 54 -0.10 -1.54 -4.93
CA PHE A 54 0.10 -2.75 -5.72
C PHE A 54 1.53 -3.22 -5.49
N CYS A 55 1.69 -4.44 -4.99
CA CYS A 55 2.96 -4.99 -4.55
C CYS A 55 3.25 -6.34 -5.20
N ASP A 56 4.53 -6.58 -5.49
CA ASP A 56 5.05 -7.91 -5.68
C ASP A 56 5.34 -8.53 -4.31
N ALA A 57 4.69 -9.64 -4.00
CA ALA A 57 4.85 -10.37 -2.76
C ALA A 57 5.69 -11.63 -2.99
N LYS A 58 6.65 -11.86 -2.08
CA LYS A 58 7.49 -13.05 -2.06
C LYS A 58 7.42 -13.72 -0.70
N GLU A 59 6.89 -14.94 -0.65
CA GLU A 59 6.92 -15.75 0.56
C GLU A 59 8.33 -16.27 0.83
N SER A 60 8.82 -16.05 2.05
CA SER A 60 10.18 -16.44 2.46
C SER A 60 10.37 -17.96 2.48
N ASP A 61 9.31 -18.71 2.81
CA ASP A 61 9.37 -20.18 2.98
C ASP A 61 9.22 -20.94 1.64
N SER A 62 8.35 -20.47 0.75
CA SER A 62 7.97 -21.21 -0.46
C SER A 62 8.58 -20.65 -1.76
N GLN A 63 9.25 -19.50 -1.71
CA GLN A 63 9.66 -18.70 -2.89
C GLN A 63 8.50 -18.39 -3.86
N THR A 64 7.25 -18.56 -3.42
CA THR A 64 6.09 -18.22 -4.23
C THR A 64 6.04 -16.72 -4.45
N LEU A 65 5.97 -16.32 -5.72
CA LEU A 65 5.74 -14.94 -6.13
C LEU A 65 4.27 -14.77 -6.48
N TYR A 66 3.66 -13.71 -5.98
CA TYR A 66 2.30 -13.34 -6.33
C TYR A 66 2.12 -11.82 -6.24
N SER A 67 1.12 -11.31 -6.92
CA SER A 67 0.72 -9.91 -6.79
C SER A 67 -0.19 -9.75 -5.58
N ALA A 68 -0.04 -8.65 -4.84
CA ALA A 68 -0.90 -8.33 -3.71
C ALA A 68 -1.28 -6.85 -3.72
N MET A 69 -2.48 -6.56 -3.27
CA MET A 69 -2.97 -5.22 -3.02
C MET A 69 -2.98 -4.97 -1.52
N ILE A 70 -2.24 -3.97 -1.06
CA ILE A 70 -2.14 -3.63 0.36
C ILE A 70 -2.78 -2.28 0.60
N THR A 71 -3.83 -2.25 1.41
CA THR A 71 -4.47 -1.01 1.82
C THR A 71 -3.95 -0.60 3.19
N ILE A 72 -3.42 0.63 3.29
CA ILE A 72 -2.84 1.21 4.49
C ILE A 72 -3.59 2.51 4.80
N PHE A 73 -3.98 2.69 6.06
CA PHE A 73 -4.52 3.95 6.53
C PHE A 73 -3.47 4.71 7.37
N LYS A 74 -3.22 5.97 7.00
CA LYS A 74 -2.42 6.90 7.78
C LYS A 74 -3.34 7.98 8.38
N PRO A 75 -3.54 8.01 9.71
CA PRO A 75 -4.26 9.10 10.35
C PRO A 75 -3.45 10.42 10.25
N LEU A 76 -4.14 11.55 10.46
CA LEU A 76 -3.48 12.88 10.47
C LEU A 76 -2.38 12.96 11.54
N ASP A 77 -2.67 12.41 12.72
CA ASP A 77 -1.73 12.25 13.82
C ASP A 77 -1.70 10.78 14.24
N GLY A 78 -0.55 10.11 14.09
CA GLY A 78 -0.37 8.71 14.47
C GLY A 78 0.47 7.90 13.50
N VAL A 79 0.50 6.58 13.68
CA VAL A 79 1.30 5.62 12.88
C VAL A 79 0.44 5.01 11.78
N ALA A 80 1.03 4.72 10.62
CA ALA A 80 0.34 4.00 9.55
C ALA A 80 -0.03 2.58 9.97
N GLY A 81 -1.22 2.12 9.62
CA GLY A 81 -1.66 0.74 9.87
C GLY A 81 -2.20 0.08 8.61
N ILE A 82 -1.94 -1.22 8.45
CA ILE A 82 -2.56 -2.02 7.39
C ILE A 82 -4.04 -2.19 7.73
N MET A 83 -4.90 -1.89 6.76
CA MET A 83 -6.33 -2.11 6.82
C MET A 83 -6.72 -3.43 6.15
N ASP A 84 -6.08 -3.74 5.02
CA ASP A 84 -6.38 -4.94 4.25
C ASP A 84 -5.19 -5.40 3.41
N ILE A 85 -5.09 -6.71 3.19
CA ILE A 85 -4.13 -7.33 2.28
C ILE A 85 -4.88 -8.33 1.42
N GLU A 86 -5.02 -8.02 0.14
CA GLU A 86 -5.65 -8.89 -0.84
C GLU A 86 -4.56 -9.54 -1.70
N LYS A 87 -4.49 -10.87 -1.67
CA LYS A 87 -3.68 -11.62 -2.63
C LYS A 87 -4.43 -11.63 -3.97
N LEU A 88 -3.80 -11.06 -4.98
CA LEU A 88 -4.30 -11.08 -6.34
C LEU A 88 -3.83 -12.41 -6.96
N SER A 89 -4.73 -13.38 -7.00
CA SER A 89 -4.52 -14.63 -7.73
C SER A 89 -4.68 -14.41 -9.23
N ASP A 90 -3.87 -15.09 -10.04
CA ASP A 90 -4.13 -15.29 -11.47
C ASP A 90 -5.39 -16.13 -11.72
#